data_AF-A0A7V9U6N3-F1
#
_entry.id   AF-A0A7V9U6N3-F1
#
_cell.length_a   1.000
_cell.length_b   1.000
_cell.length_c   1.000
_cell.angle_alpha   90.00
_cell.angle_beta   90.00
_cell.angle_gamma   90.00
#
_symmetry.space_group_name_H-M   'P 1'
#
loop_
_entity.id
_entity.type
_entity.pdbx_description
1 polymer ?
#
loop_
_entity_poly.entity_id
_entity_poly.type
_entity_poly.pdbx_seq_one_letter_code
_entity_poly.pdbx_strand_id
1 'polypeptide(L)' 'MWAVKRLPGERMWVQVTHRDGDRLAGTLDNWPVFVHMNPGETVKFHIDDIIDCEFVDEDRSGGQVA' A
#
# COMPACT_ATOMS: atom_id res chain seq x y z
N MET A 1 22.57 -18.70 22.63
CA MET A 1 21.80 -18.27 21.44
C MET A 1 21.39 -16.83 21.65
N TRP A 2 21.88 -15.91 20.83
CA TRP A 2 21.44 -14.52 20.82
C TRP A 2 20.19 -14.43 19.93
N ALA A 3 19.03 -14.20 20.56
CA ALA A 3 17.77 -14.04 19.85
C ALA A 3 17.68 -12.59 19.35
N VAL A 4 17.82 -12.40 18.04
CA VAL A 4 17.45 -11.13 17.41
C VAL A 4 15.93 -11.00 17.53
N LYS A 5 15.46 -10.00 18.28
CA LYS A 5 14.03 -9.70 18.44
C LYS A 5 13.50 -9.30 17.06
N ARG A 6 12.85 -10.22 16.36
CA ARG A 6 12.11 -9.92 15.13
C ARG A 6 10.90 -9.09 15.55
N LEU A 7 11.00 -7.77 15.38
CA LEU A 7 9.81 -6.93 15.45
C LEU A 7 8.83 -7.43 14.38
N PRO A 8 7.51 -7.46 14.65
CA PRO A 8 6.54 -7.65 13.57
C PRO A 8 6.84 -6.55 12.55
N GLY A 9 7.01 -6.90 11.28
CA GLY A 9 7.34 -5.93 10.24
C GLY A 9 6.39 -4.72 10.27
N GLU A 10 6.88 -3.56 9.85
CA GLU A 10 6.06 -2.35 9.76
C GLU A 10 4.87 -2.57 8.83
N ARG A 11 3.68 -2.13 9.23
CA ARG A 11 2.48 -2.20 8.37
C ARG A 11 2.26 -0.86 7.69
N MET A 12 2.02 -0.91 6.39
CA MET A 12 1.80 0.27 5.55
C MET A 12 0.49 0.10 4.79
N TRP A 13 -0.32 1.15 4.81
CA TRP A 13 -1.49 1.31 3.94
C TRP A 13 -1.05 2.09 2.71
N VAL A 14 -1.17 1.46 1.54
CA VAL A 14 -0.68 2.01 0.28
C VAL A 14 -1.81 1.98 -0.74
N GLN A 15 -2.17 3.15 -1.27
CA GLN A 15 -3.07 3.23 -2.41
C GLN A 15 -2.29 2.85 -3.67
N VAL A 16 -2.57 1.69 -4.25
CA VAL A 16 -1.93 1.22 -5.50
C VAL A 16 -2.28 2.16 -6.64
N THR A 17 -1.26 2.71 -7.31
CA THR A 17 -1.42 3.59 -8.48
C THR A 17 -0.84 2.97 -9.76
N HIS A 18 0.03 1.97 -9.64
CA HIS A 18 0.61 1.26 -10.77
C HIS A 18 0.86 -0.22 -10.45
N ARG A 19 0.69 -1.09 -11.46
CA ARG A 19 0.96 -2.52 -11.37
C ARG A 19 1.66 -3.02 -12.63
N ASP A 20 2.76 -3.73 -12.44
CA ASP A 20 3.50 -4.47 -13.47
C ASP A 20 3.67 -5.92 -13.01
N GLY A 21 2.76 -6.79 -13.45
CA GLY A 21 2.68 -8.18 -12.97
C GLY A 21 2.48 -8.24 -11.46
N ASP A 22 3.49 -8.76 -10.75
CA ASP A 22 3.50 -8.92 -9.29
C ASP A 22 4.21 -7.78 -8.56
N ARG A 23 4.70 -6.77 -9.30
CA ARG A 23 5.34 -5.58 -8.73
C ARG A 23 4.33 -4.44 -8.72
N LEU A 24 4.10 -3.87 -7.54
CA LEU A 24 3.19 -2.75 -7.36
C LEU A 24 3.95 -1.51 -6.95
N ALA A 25 3.40 -0.35 -7.33
CA ALA A 25 3.76 0.94 -6.79
C ALA A 25 2.51 1.70 -6.38
N GLY A 26 2.62 2.48 -5.30
CA GLY A 26 1.50 3.24 -4.79
C GLY A 26 1.92 4.35 -3.86
N THR A 27 0.93 5.11 -3.41
CA THR A 27 1.10 6.24 -2.52
C THR A 27 0.83 5.82 -1.08
N LEU A 28 1.78 6.09 -0.18
CA LEU A 28 1.63 5.81 1.25
C LEU A 28 0.54 6.70 1.87
N ASP A 29 -0.40 6.10 2.58
CA ASP A 29 -1.53 6.82 3.19
C ASP A 29 -1.33 7.07 4.70
N ASN A 30 -0.71 6.12 5.42
CA ASN A 30 -0.49 6.22 6.86
C ASN A 30 0.92 6.71 7.22
N TRP A 31 1.10 7.14 8.48
CA TRP A 31 2.40 7.42 9.08
C TRP A 31 3.01 6.12 9.65
N PRO A 32 4.08 5.58 9.07
CA PRO A 32 4.74 4.40 9.61
C PRO A 32 5.53 4.76 10.87
N VAL A 33 5.56 3.85 11.85
CA VAL A 33 6.13 4.12 13.17
C VAL A 33 7.64 3.85 13.20
N PHE A 34 8.12 2.82 12.50
CA PHE A 34 9.51 2.38 12.56
C PHE A 34 10.33 2.63 11.28
N VAL A 35 9.78 3.34 10.29
CA VAL A 35 10.51 3.75 9.09
C VAL A 35 10.39 5.26 8.85
N HIS A 36 11.47 5.88 8.36
CA HIS A 36 11.51 7.30 8.03
C HIS A 36 10.88 7.54 6.65
N MET A 37 9.55 7.50 6.59
CA MET A 37 8.76 7.77 5.40
C MET A 37 7.60 8.69 5.75
N ASN A 38 7.21 9.54 4.82
CA ASN A 38 6.06 10.43 4.97
C ASN A 38 4.89 9.96 4.10
N PRO A 39 3.63 10.16 4.55
CA PRO A 39 2.47 10.01 3.67
C PRO A 39 2.63 10.82 2.38
N GLY A 40 2.13 10.27 1.28
CA GLY A 40 2.32 10.82 -0.06
C GLY A 40 3.57 10.31 -0.78
N GLU A 41 4.51 9.67 -0.08
CA GLU A 41 5.68 9.07 -0.73
C GLU A 41 5.30 7.80 -1.51
N THR A 42 6.09 7.51 -2.54
CA THR A 42 5.92 6.30 -3.36
C THR A 42 6.51 5.07 -2.68
N VAL A 43 5.68 4.05 -2.49
CA VAL A 43 6.09 2.73 -1.99
C VAL A 43 6.09 1.74 -3.14
N LYS A 44 7.12 0.89 -3.23
CA LYS A 44 7.20 -0.22 -4.18
C LYS A 44 7.26 -1.53 -3.40
N PHE A 45 6.41 -2.49 -3.76
CA PHE A 45 6.26 -3.75 -3.02
C PHE A 45 5.82 -4.89 -3.94
N HIS A 46 5.98 -6.13 -3.47
CA HIS A 46 5.51 -7.32 -4.19
C HIS A 46 4.06 -7.62 -3.81
N ILE A 47 3.29 -8.26 -4.69
CA ILE A 47 1.90 -8.62 -4.40
C ILE A 47 1.77 -9.55 -3.18
N ASP A 48 2.77 -10.39 -2.93
CA ASP A 48 2.82 -11.30 -1.78
C ASP A 48 3.06 -10.60 -0.45
N ASP A 49 3.45 -9.31 -0.46
CA ASP A 49 3.58 -8.50 0.75
C ASP A 49 2.20 -8.00 1.25
N ILE A 50 1.14 -8.16 0.44
CA ILE A 50 -0.22 -7.73 0.78
C ILE A 50 -0.83 -8.72 1.78
N ILE A 51 -1.11 -8.23 2.99
CA ILE A 51 -1.79 -9.00 4.04
C ILE A 51 -3.27 -8.65 4.18
N ASP A 52 -3.69 -7.50 3.62
CA ASP A 52 -5.06 -7.00 3.64
C ASP A 52 -5.27 -6.01 2.48
N CYS A 53 -6.51 -5.90 1.97
CA CYS A 53 -6.84 -4.96 0.90
C CYS A 53 -8.32 -4.54 0.95
N GLU A 54 -8.56 -3.26 0.65
CA GLU A 54 -9.89 -2.70 0.47
C GLU A 54 -10.06 -2.27 -0.99
N PHE A 55 -11.15 -2.70 -1.62
CA PHE A 55 -11.52 -2.25 -2.96
C PHE A 55 -12.41 -1.01 -2.82
N VAL A 56 -11.94 0.11 -3.34
CA VAL A 56 -12.76 1.30 -3.49
C VAL A 56 -13.37 1.23 -4.89
N ASP A 57 -14.66 0.95 -4.98
CA ASP A 57 -15.41 1.17 -6.21
C ASP A 57 -15.44 2.67 -6.45
N GLU A 58 -14.65 3.16 -7.41
CA GLU A 58 -14.97 4.44 -8.03
C GLU A 58 -16.32 4.24 -8.73
N ASP A 59 -17.39 4.73 -8.10
CA ASP A 59 -18.68 4.91 -8.76
C ASP A 59 -18.38 5.56 -10.11
N ARG A 60 -18.47 4.77 -11.18
CA ARG A 60 -18.60 5.30 -12.54
C ARG A 60 -19.98 5.94 -12.57
N SER A 61 -20.10 7.13 -11.98
CA SER A 61 -21.20 8.05 -12.23
C SER A 61 -21.13 8.36 -13.73
N GLY A 62 -21.80 7.49 -14.48
CA GLY A 62 -22.00 7.57 -15.90
C GLY A 62 -22.50 8.96 -16.22
N GLY A 63 -21.93 9.52 -17.28
CA GLY A 63 -22.39 10.76 -17.85
C GLY A 63 -23.91 10.75 -18.00
N GLN A 64 -24.49 11.85 -17.55
CA GLN A 64 -25.74 12.39 -18.02
C GLN A 64 -25.89 12.16 -19.53
N VAL A 65 -26.84 11.31 -19.93
CA VAL A 65 -27.32 11.25 -21.31
C VAL A 65 -28.85 11.18 -21.32
N ALA A 66 -29.41 12.30 -21.80
CA ALA A 66 -30.78 12.59 -22.24
C ALA A 66 -31.93 12.38 -21.25
#